data_AF-A0A848M9U4-F1
#
_entry.id   AF-A0A848M9U4-F1
#
_cell.length_a   1.000
_cell.length_b   1.000
_cell.length_c   1.000
_cell.angle_alpha   90.00
_cell.angle_beta   90.00
_cell.angle_gamma   90.00
#
_symmetry.space_group_name_H-M   'P 1'
#
loop_
_entity.id
_entity.type
_entity.pdbx_description
1 polymer ?
#
loop_
_entity_poly.entity_id
_entity_poly.type
_entity_poly.pdbx_seq_one_letter_code
_entity_poly.pdbx_strand_id
1 'polypeptide(L)'
;MNTIFVTEAVMLAIYGQLLVPPKPVEYIIPYTTILELYELINSDEPLMHSISDDQHVRNKISELIQYFEEPLNKKKIDRALQVPWAKSPSIPMGEKTLVTIMNAVDHAPYGELFDPVETEVLAAAQRLEAPVLTDQYELIQRIISASVPVQVFDIEDFDYALDDY
;
A
#
# COMPACT_ATOMS: atom_id res chain seq x y z
N MET A 1 -7.97 -1.82 19.30
CA MET A 1 -8.47 -1.64 17.93
C MET A 1 -7.25 -1.31 17.09
N ASN A 2 -7.09 -1.90 15.90
CA ASN A 2 -5.98 -1.54 15.03
C ASN A 2 -6.43 -0.37 14.16
N THR A 3 -5.58 0.64 13.98
CA THR A 3 -5.81 1.68 13.00
C THR A 3 -5.58 1.10 11.61
N ILE A 4 -6.48 1.36 10.67
CA ILE A 4 -6.45 0.76 9.33
C ILE A 4 -6.13 1.85 8.31
N PHE A 5 -5.17 1.59 7.44
CA PHE A 5 -4.87 2.43 6.28
C PHE A 5 -4.91 1.59 5.01
N VAL A 6 -5.28 2.20 3.90
CA VAL A 6 -5.06 1.65 2.55
C VAL A 6 -3.81 2.29 1.98
N THR A 7 -2.89 1.49 1.45
CA THR A 7 -1.62 2.00 0.94
C THR A 7 -1.05 1.07 -0.13
N GLU A 8 -0.12 1.58 -0.93
CA GLU A 8 0.64 0.78 -1.89
C GLU A 8 1.72 -0.05 -1.19
N ALA A 9 2.02 -1.23 -1.73
CA ALA A 9 3.03 -2.11 -1.14
C ALA A 9 4.42 -1.45 -1.04
N VAL A 10 4.76 -0.59 -2.00
CA VAL A 10 6.07 0.08 -2.05
C VAL A 10 6.29 1.04 -0.88
N MET A 11 5.23 1.60 -0.30
CA MET A 11 5.33 2.47 0.88
C MET A 11 6.00 1.77 2.06
N LEU A 12 5.73 0.47 2.25
CA LEU A 12 6.37 -0.32 3.32
C LEU A 12 7.87 -0.58 3.09
N ALA A 13 8.30 -0.58 1.83
CA ALA A 13 9.70 -0.78 1.47
C ALA A 13 10.52 0.51 1.64
N ILE A 14 9.91 1.66 1.32
CA ILE A 14 10.55 2.99 1.41
C ILE A 14 10.54 3.49 2.85
N TYR A 15 9.41 3.37 3.55
CA TYR A 15 9.19 4.01 4.85
C TYR A 15 9.27 3.02 6.00
N GLY A 16 10.48 2.81 6.51
CA GLY A 16 10.73 1.90 7.64
C GLY A 16 9.91 2.23 8.90
N GLN A 17 9.49 3.49 9.09
CA GLN A 17 8.61 3.89 10.20
C GLN A 17 7.25 3.17 10.19
N LEU A 18 6.76 2.75 9.02
CA LEU A 18 5.51 2.02 8.88
C LEU A 18 5.60 0.59 9.45
N LEU A 19 6.81 0.05 9.59
CA LEU A 19 7.06 -1.29 10.16
C LEU A 19 7.15 -1.27 11.70
N VAL A 20 7.36 -0.10 12.29
CA VAL A 20 7.52 0.08 13.75
C VAL A 20 6.65 1.23 14.29
N PRO A 21 5.33 1.25 13.99
CA PRO A 21 4.45 2.33 14.41
C PRO A 21 4.30 2.38 15.95
N PRO A 22 3.99 3.55 16.52
CA PRO A 22 3.80 3.69 17.97
C PRO A 22 2.60 2.88 18.48
N LYS A 23 1.57 2.68 17.66
CA LYS A 23 0.34 1.92 17.94
C LYS A 23 0.16 0.77 16.94
N PRO A 24 -0.68 -0.24 17.22
CA PRO A 24 -0.99 -1.30 16.27
C PRO A 24 -1.67 -0.78 15.00
N VAL A 25 -1.11 -1.08 13.84
CA VAL A 25 -1.60 -0.66 12.53
C VAL A 25 -1.79 -1.87 11.61
N GLU A 26 -2.85 -1.85 10.83
CA GLU A 26 -3.08 -2.78 9.72
C GLU A 26 -3.13 -2.03 8.39
N TYR A 27 -2.21 -2.36 7.49
CA TYR A 27 -2.22 -1.84 6.12
C TYR A 27 -2.97 -2.79 5.20
N ILE A 28 -3.98 -2.27 4.52
CA ILE A 28 -4.67 -2.98 3.46
C ILE A 28 -4.01 -2.60 2.14
N ILE A 29 -3.49 -3.61 1.45
CA ILE A 29 -2.68 -3.44 0.25
C ILE A 29 -3.42 -4.09 -0.92
N PRO A 30 -3.89 -3.32 -1.93
CA PRO A 30 -4.38 -3.87 -3.18
C PRO A 30 -3.31 -4.74 -3.86
N TYR A 31 -3.69 -5.90 -4.37
CA TYR A 31 -2.74 -6.87 -4.93
C TYR A 31 -1.95 -6.34 -6.13
N THR A 32 -2.55 -5.46 -6.95
CA THR A 32 -1.87 -4.82 -8.08
C THR A 32 -0.63 -4.04 -7.65
N THR A 33 -0.65 -3.40 -6.48
CA THR A 33 0.52 -2.70 -5.92
C THR A 33 1.66 -3.65 -5.53
N ILE A 34 1.36 -4.93 -5.28
CA ILE A 34 2.40 -5.96 -5.14
C ILE A 34 3.02 -6.28 -6.50
N LEU A 35 2.22 -6.32 -7.57
CA LEU A 35 2.73 -6.54 -8.93
C LEU A 35 3.70 -5.44 -9.34
N GLU A 36 3.41 -4.19 -8.99
CA GLU A 36 4.32 -3.05 -9.23
C GLU A 36 5.69 -3.24 -8.57
N LEU A 37 5.79 -3.88 -7.40
CA LEU A 37 7.10 -4.17 -6.80
C LEU A 37 8.01 -4.97 -7.75
N TYR A 38 7.42 -5.91 -8.49
CA TYR A 38 8.14 -6.69 -9.49
C TYR A 38 8.49 -5.85 -10.73
N GLU A 39 7.72 -4.83 -11.05
CA GLU A 39 8.05 -3.91 -12.14
C GLU A 39 9.19 -2.97 -11.73
N LEU A 40 9.12 -2.41 -10.52
CA LEU A 40 10.13 -1.50 -9.96
C LEU A 40 11.51 -2.16 -9.86
N ILE A 41 11.60 -3.41 -9.38
CA ILE A 41 12.89 -4.11 -9.25
C ILE A 41 13.53 -4.41 -10.62
N ASN A 42 12.71 -4.60 -11.66
CA ASN A 42 13.17 -4.90 -13.02
C ASN A 42 13.35 -3.64 -13.89
N SER A 43 12.91 -2.47 -13.40
CA SER A 43 13.06 -1.19 -14.09
C SER A 43 14.48 -0.62 -13.95
N ASP A 44 15.01 -0.08 -15.04
CA ASP A 44 16.26 0.69 -15.07
C ASP A 44 16.07 2.15 -14.59
N GLU A 45 14.83 2.57 -14.32
CA GLU A 45 14.53 3.92 -13.85
C GLU A 45 14.96 4.11 -12.38
N PRO A 46 15.61 5.24 -12.04
CA PRO A 46 15.98 5.51 -10.66
C PRO A 46 14.72 5.74 -9.80
N LEU A 47 14.61 4.98 -8.71
CA LEU A 47 13.60 5.12 -7.66
C LEU A 47 13.95 6.27 -6.70
N MET A 48 15.24 6.56 -6.55
CA MET A 48 15.74 7.63 -5.68
C MET A 48 16.78 8.49 -6.39
N HIS A 49 16.93 9.74 -5.95
CA HIS A 49 17.90 10.68 -6.55
C HIS A 49 19.36 10.27 -6.33
N SER A 50 19.67 9.55 -5.25
CA SER A 50 21.01 9.08 -4.94
C SER A 50 21.11 7.58 -5.25
N ILE A 51 22.25 7.17 -5.83
CA ILE A 51 22.51 5.77 -6.19
C ILE A 51 22.51 4.87 -4.95
N SER A 52 23.00 5.38 -3.81
CA SER A 52 23.03 4.61 -2.56
C SER A 52 21.63 4.35 -2.01
N ASP A 53 20.76 5.37 -2.03
CA ASP A 53 19.39 5.24 -1.53
C ASP A 53 18.56 4.40 -2.49
N ASP A 54 18.80 4.52 -3.80
CA ASP A 54 18.17 3.69 -4.82
C ASP A 54 18.47 2.21 -4.61
N GLN A 55 19.74 1.85 -4.45
CA GLN A 55 20.16 0.48 -4.14
C GLN A 55 19.56 -0.01 -2.81
N HIS A 56 19.49 0.86 -1.80
CA HIS A 56 18.89 0.52 -0.52
C HIS A 56 17.41 0.18 -0.66
N VAL A 57 16.63 1.03 -1.34
CA VAL A 57 15.20 0.83 -1.59
C VAL A 57 14.96 -0.42 -2.43
N ARG A 58 15.74 -0.67 -3.47
CA ARG A 58 15.64 -1.89 -4.28
C ARG A 58 15.88 -3.16 -3.47
N ASN A 59 16.84 -3.14 -2.55
CA ASN A 59 17.04 -4.25 -1.62
C ASN A 59 15.82 -4.43 -0.70
N LYS A 60 15.23 -3.35 -0.20
CA LYS A 60 14.02 -3.41 0.64
C LYS A 60 12.79 -3.95 -0.10
N ILE A 61 12.61 -3.54 -1.36
CA ILE A 61 11.59 -4.12 -2.26
C ILE A 61 11.83 -5.61 -2.44
N SER A 62 13.08 -6.03 -2.65
CA SER A 62 13.44 -7.45 -2.81
C SER A 62 13.12 -8.28 -1.56
N GLU A 63 13.45 -7.75 -0.38
CA GLU A 63 13.12 -8.37 0.92
C GLU A 63 11.60 -8.53 1.08
N LEU A 64 10.84 -7.49 0.72
CA LEU A 64 9.37 -7.49 0.80
C LEU A 64 8.73 -8.52 -0.14
N ILE A 65 9.19 -8.58 -1.40
CA ILE A 65 8.76 -9.60 -2.37
C ILE A 65 9.04 -11.00 -1.83
N GLN A 66 10.27 -11.26 -1.37
CA GLN A 66 10.66 -12.56 -0.84
C GLN A 66 9.76 -12.97 0.34
N TYR A 67 9.42 -12.02 1.21
CA TYR A 67 8.56 -12.27 2.35
C TYR A 67 7.11 -12.63 1.95
N PHE A 68 6.55 -11.95 0.94
CA PHE A 68 5.24 -12.32 0.38
C PHE A 68 5.26 -13.68 -0.33
N GLU A 69 6.38 -14.06 -0.93
CA GLU A 69 6.55 -15.34 -1.64
C GLU A 69 6.76 -16.55 -0.71
N GLU A 70 7.01 -16.34 0.59
CA GLU A 70 7.09 -17.43 1.55
C GLU A 70 5.84 -18.33 1.47
N PRO A 71 5.98 -19.67 1.49
CA PRO A 71 4.88 -20.58 1.13
C PRO A 71 3.56 -20.34 1.88
N LEU A 72 3.63 -19.94 3.15
CA LEU A 72 2.45 -19.64 3.95
C LEU A 72 1.79 -18.32 3.53
N ASN A 73 2.59 -17.27 3.32
CA ASN A 73 2.11 -15.94 2.93
C ASN A 73 1.54 -15.97 1.51
N LYS A 74 2.28 -16.56 0.57
CA LYS A 74 1.79 -16.78 -0.80
C LYS A 74 0.45 -17.49 -0.83
N LYS A 75 0.30 -18.58 -0.06
CA LYS A 75 -0.98 -19.31 0.03
C LYS A 75 -2.13 -18.46 0.61
N LYS A 76 -1.84 -17.57 1.56
CA LYS A 76 -2.84 -16.62 2.11
C LYS A 76 -3.28 -15.62 1.03
N ILE A 77 -2.33 -15.11 0.26
CA ILE A 77 -2.56 -14.14 -0.83
C ILE A 77 -3.35 -14.81 -1.95
N ASP A 78 -2.86 -15.92 -2.51
CA ASP A 78 -3.49 -16.66 -3.62
C ASP A 78 -4.96 -17.00 -3.36
N ARG A 79 -5.30 -17.29 -2.10
CA ARG A 79 -6.67 -17.55 -1.67
C ARG A 79 -7.57 -16.33 -1.77
N ALA A 80 -7.07 -15.14 -1.43
CA ALA A 80 -7.82 -13.89 -1.54
C ALA A 80 -8.05 -13.52 -3.02
N LEU A 81 -7.11 -13.84 -3.91
CA LEU A 81 -7.22 -13.53 -5.34
C LEU A 81 -8.34 -14.30 -6.06
N GLN A 82 -8.89 -15.35 -5.46
CA GLN A 82 -9.98 -16.14 -6.07
C GLN A 82 -11.33 -15.42 -6.07
N VAL A 83 -11.51 -14.39 -5.24
CA VAL A 83 -12.79 -13.71 -5.05
C VAL A 83 -12.57 -12.19 -5.08
N PRO A 84 -13.30 -11.44 -5.92
CA PRO A 84 -13.26 -9.98 -5.90
C PRO A 84 -13.49 -9.42 -4.50
N TRP A 85 -12.69 -8.43 -4.11
CA TRP A 85 -12.71 -7.75 -2.81
C TRP A 85 -12.41 -8.62 -1.60
N ALA A 86 -11.98 -9.87 -1.79
CA ALA A 86 -11.55 -10.69 -0.67
C ALA A 86 -10.22 -10.20 -0.10
N LYS A 87 -10.10 -10.39 1.21
CA LYS A 87 -8.92 -10.05 2.01
C LYS A 87 -8.19 -11.34 2.39
N SER A 88 -6.87 -11.33 2.30
CA SER A 88 -6.05 -12.41 2.86
C SER A 88 -6.19 -12.42 4.38
N PRO A 89 -5.91 -13.54 5.06
CA PRO A 89 -5.52 -13.47 6.46
C PRO A 89 -4.34 -12.51 6.65
N SER A 90 -4.31 -11.78 7.76
CA SER A 90 -3.24 -10.82 8.02
C SER A 90 -1.87 -11.50 8.07
N ILE A 91 -0.88 -10.77 7.59
CA ILE A 91 0.53 -11.14 7.47
C ILE A 91 1.30 -10.18 8.39
N PRO A 92 1.95 -10.66 9.46
CA PRO A 92 2.71 -9.80 10.35
C PRO A 92 3.96 -9.26 9.65
N MET A 93 4.16 -7.94 9.66
CA MET A 93 5.40 -7.30 9.18
C MET A 93 6.30 -6.81 10.31
N GLY A 94 5.78 -6.82 11.53
CA GLY A 94 6.47 -6.42 12.75
C GLY A 94 5.63 -6.75 13.97
N GLU A 95 6.03 -6.29 15.14
CA GLU A 95 5.28 -6.54 16.39
C GLU A 95 3.91 -5.85 16.41
N LYS A 96 3.82 -4.68 15.77
CA LYS A 96 2.63 -3.82 15.75
C LYS A 96 2.08 -3.59 14.35
N THR A 97 2.72 -4.15 13.33
CA THR A 97 2.32 -3.94 11.94
C THR A 97 1.77 -5.23 11.35
N LEU A 98 0.55 -5.15 10.86
CA LEU A 98 -0.09 -6.18 10.07
C LEU A 98 -0.30 -5.68 8.64
N VAL A 99 -0.24 -6.61 7.69
CA VAL A 99 -0.57 -6.38 6.30
C VAL A 99 -1.67 -7.34 5.88
N THR A 100 -2.66 -6.85 5.17
CA THR A 100 -3.71 -7.67 4.57
C THR A 100 -3.81 -7.35 3.09
N ILE A 101 -3.64 -8.38 2.26
CA ILE A 101 -3.68 -8.22 0.82
C ILE A 101 -5.12 -8.34 0.35
N MET A 102 -5.55 -7.36 -0.45
CA MET A 102 -6.90 -7.28 -0.96
C MET A 102 -6.89 -7.50 -2.47
N ASN A 103 -7.77 -8.38 -2.94
CA ASN A 103 -8.10 -8.50 -4.35
C ASN A 103 -9.05 -7.36 -4.76
N ALA A 104 -8.54 -6.12 -4.69
CA ALA A 104 -9.29 -4.96 -5.17
C ALA A 104 -9.57 -5.14 -6.66
N VAL A 105 -10.70 -4.60 -7.10
CA VAL A 105 -11.07 -4.66 -8.51
C VAL A 105 -11.35 -3.25 -8.96
N ASP A 106 -10.69 -2.81 -10.02
CA ASP A 106 -11.00 -1.55 -10.67
C ASP A 106 -12.49 -1.52 -11.05
N HIS A 107 -13.21 -0.57 -10.44
CA HIS A 107 -14.42 -0.06 -11.05
C HIS A 107 -14.04 1.31 -11.62
N ALA A 108 -14.42 1.50 -12.88
CA ALA A 108 -14.09 2.67 -13.68
C ALA A 108 -14.61 4.08 -13.25
N PRO A 109 -15.29 4.37 -12.11
CA PRO A 109 -15.53 5.74 -11.66
C PRO A 109 -14.35 6.72 -11.75
N TYR A 110 -13.10 6.24 -11.67
CA TYR A 110 -11.91 7.08 -11.57
C TYR A 110 -10.90 6.92 -12.71
N GLY A 111 -11.10 5.98 -13.63
CA GLY A 111 -10.11 5.59 -14.63
C GLY A 111 -9.75 6.64 -15.70
N GLU A 112 -10.44 7.80 -15.73
CA GLU A 112 -10.05 8.94 -16.57
C GLU A 112 -9.04 9.88 -15.88
N LEU A 113 -8.97 9.86 -14.55
CA LEU A 113 -8.18 10.79 -13.73
C LEU A 113 -7.04 10.09 -12.98
N PHE A 114 -7.19 8.80 -12.76
CA PHE A 114 -6.29 7.97 -11.98
C PHE A 114 -5.90 6.76 -12.81
N ASP A 115 -4.67 6.29 -12.65
CA ASP A 115 -4.25 5.05 -13.28
C ASP A 115 -4.97 3.84 -12.62
N PRO A 116 -4.84 2.62 -13.19
CA PRO A 116 -5.50 1.44 -12.64
C PRO A 116 -5.13 1.11 -11.19
N VAL A 117 -3.88 1.33 -10.79
CA VAL A 117 -3.39 1.03 -9.44
C VAL A 117 -3.98 2.02 -8.44
N GLU A 118 -3.89 3.31 -8.76
CA GLU A 118 -4.49 4.38 -7.98
C GLU A 118 -6.00 4.17 -7.83
N THR A 119 -6.68 3.78 -8.90
CA THR A 119 -8.11 3.50 -8.90
C THR A 119 -8.45 2.36 -7.93
N GLU A 120 -7.65 1.30 -7.88
CA GLU A 120 -7.83 0.20 -6.93
C GLU A 120 -7.56 0.61 -5.48
N VAL A 121 -6.54 1.43 -5.22
CA VAL A 121 -6.27 2.01 -3.88
C VAL A 121 -7.46 2.84 -3.41
N LEU A 122 -7.97 3.74 -4.25
CA LEU A 122 -9.12 4.58 -3.93
C LEU A 122 -10.39 3.75 -3.73
N ALA A 123 -10.65 2.77 -4.59
CA ALA A 123 -11.82 1.91 -4.47
C ALA A 123 -11.76 1.03 -3.20
N ALA A 124 -10.57 0.55 -2.82
CA ALA A 124 -10.37 -0.16 -1.56
C ALA A 124 -10.61 0.75 -0.35
N ALA A 125 -10.07 1.97 -0.35
CA ALA A 125 -10.25 2.95 0.72
C ALA A 125 -11.73 3.32 0.92
N GLN A 126 -12.46 3.59 -0.17
CA GLN A 126 -13.89 3.87 -0.12
C GLN A 126 -14.70 2.70 0.44
N ARG A 127 -14.40 1.49 -0.04
CA ARG A 127 -15.11 0.28 0.39
C ARG A 127 -14.91 -0.03 1.87
N LEU A 128 -13.73 0.30 2.40
CA LEU A 128 -13.35 0.01 3.78
C LEU A 128 -13.62 1.16 4.74
N GLU A 129 -14.02 2.33 4.23
CA GLU A 129 -14.13 3.57 4.99
C GLU A 129 -12.83 3.87 5.76
N ALA A 130 -11.69 3.63 5.08
CA ALA A 130 -10.36 3.76 5.65
C ALA A 130 -9.54 4.82 4.89
N PRO A 131 -8.69 5.58 5.59
CA PRO A 131 -7.83 6.57 4.96
C PRO A 131 -6.79 5.94 4.03
N VAL A 132 -6.45 6.66 2.96
CA VAL A 132 -5.28 6.39 2.11
C VAL A 132 -4.04 6.99 2.78
N LEU A 133 -2.94 6.25 2.78
CA LEU A 133 -1.62 6.72 3.21
C LEU A 133 -0.65 6.63 2.03
N THR A 134 -0.04 7.75 1.64
CA THR A 134 0.85 7.85 0.48
C THR A 134 1.83 9.02 0.64
N ASP A 135 2.95 9.01 -0.07
CA ASP A 135 3.88 10.14 -0.23
C ASP A 135 3.68 10.88 -1.57
N GLN A 136 2.77 10.40 -2.42
CA GLN A 136 2.60 10.90 -3.77
C GLN A 136 1.78 12.20 -3.79
N TYR A 137 2.48 13.33 -3.72
CA TYR A 137 1.85 14.66 -3.72
C TYR A 137 0.88 14.88 -4.89
N GLU A 138 1.23 14.42 -6.10
CA GLU A 138 0.38 14.56 -7.29
C GLU A 138 -0.92 13.75 -7.17
N LEU A 139 -0.88 12.56 -6.57
CA LEU A 139 -2.05 11.75 -6.27
C LEU A 139 -2.93 12.46 -5.24
N ILE A 140 -2.36 12.96 -4.14
CA ILE A 140 -3.08 13.72 -3.11
C ILE A 140 -3.81 14.92 -3.73
N GLN A 141 -3.14 15.70 -4.58
CA GLN A 141 -3.74 16.82 -5.27
C GLN A 141 -4.88 16.41 -6.20
N ARG A 142 -4.73 15.31 -6.95
CA ARG A 142 -5.79 14.80 -7.83
C ARG A 142 -7.00 14.31 -7.04
N ILE A 143 -6.80 13.61 -5.92
CA ILE A 143 -7.88 13.18 -4.99
C ILE A 143 -8.70 14.38 -4.53
N ILE A 144 -8.03 15.43 -4.04
CA ILE A 144 -8.67 16.65 -3.54
C ILE A 144 -9.40 17.37 -4.69
N SER A 145 -8.74 17.57 -5.82
CA SER A 145 -9.29 18.31 -6.96
C SER A 145 -10.52 17.63 -7.56
N ALA A 146 -10.49 16.30 -7.63
CA ALA A 146 -11.61 15.49 -8.11
C ALA A 146 -12.70 15.27 -7.05
N SER A 147 -12.50 15.78 -5.81
CA SER A 147 -13.42 15.61 -4.68
C SER A 147 -13.76 14.13 -4.43
N VAL A 148 -12.76 13.25 -4.56
CA VAL A 148 -12.93 11.82 -4.28
C VAL A 148 -13.26 11.67 -2.79
N PRO A 149 -14.34 10.96 -2.40
CA PRO A 149 -14.76 10.85 -1.00
C PRO A 149 -13.92 9.83 -0.23
N VAL A 150 -12.62 10.09 -0.10
CA VAL A 150 -11.68 9.38 0.75
C VAL A 150 -10.88 10.37 1.56
N GLN A 151 -10.50 9.99 2.78
CA GLN A 151 -9.46 10.70 3.49
C GLN A 151 -8.11 10.25 2.96
N VAL A 152 -7.18 11.18 2.79
CA VAL A 152 -5.81 10.90 2.39
C VAL A 152 -4.88 11.62 3.35
N PHE A 153 -3.84 10.91 3.80
CA PHE A 153 -2.75 11.43 4.61
C PHE A 153 -1.44 11.31 3.85
N ASP A 154 -0.64 12.36 3.94
CA ASP A 154 0.76 12.29 3.59
C ASP A 154 1.50 11.42 4.64
N ILE A 155 2.54 10.70 4.23
CA ILE A 155 3.36 9.92 5.16
C ILE A 155 4.05 10.79 6.22
N GLU A 156 4.35 12.05 5.91
CA GLU A 156 4.87 13.02 6.88
C GLU A 156 3.87 13.29 8.02
N ASP A 157 2.57 13.13 7.77
CA ASP A 157 1.49 13.32 8.74
C ASP A 157 1.06 12.01 9.44
N PHE A 158 1.79 10.90 9.22
CA PHE A 158 1.40 9.58 9.72
C PHE A 158 1.18 9.53 11.24
N ASP A 159 2.07 10.12 12.03
CA ASP A 159 1.93 10.13 13.50
C ASP A 159 0.68 10.89 13.96
N TYR A 160 0.33 11.98 13.27
CA TYR A 160 -0.91 12.72 13.53
C TYR A 160 -2.14 11.89 13.14
N ALA A 161 -2.10 11.23 11.98
CA ALA A 161 -3.17 10.34 11.54
C ALA A 161 -3.43 9.18 12.52
N LEU A 162 -2.41 8.72 13.23
CA LEU A 162 -2.56 7.69 14.28
C LEU A 162 -3.22 8.20 15.57
N ASP A 163 -3.29 9.51 15.80
CA ASP A 163 -3.92 10.09 16.98
C ASP A 163 -5.41 10.36 16.80
N ASP A 164 -5.85 10.55 15.55
CA ASP A 164 -7.26 10.73 15.19
C ASP A 164 -8.08 9.41 15.18
N TYR A 165 -7.43 8.25 15.31
CA TYR A 165 -8.04 6.90 15.19
C TYR A 165 -7.71 5.91 16.32
#